data_AF-A0A3P6R7I8-F1
#
_entry.id   AF-A0A3P6R7I8-F1
#
_cell.length_a   1.000
_cell.length_b   1.000
_cell.length_c   1.000
_cell.angle_alpha   90.00
_cell.angle_beta   90.00
_cell.angle_gamma   90.00
#
_symmetry.space_group_name_H-M   'P 1'
#
loop_
_entity.id
_entity.type
_entity.pdbx_description
1 polymer ?
#
loop_
_entity_poly.entity_id
_entity_poly.type
_entity_poly.pdbx_seq_one_letter_code
_entity_poly.pdbx_strand_id
1 'polypeptide(L)'
;MRQDMSWFDTQQVGSLTNRMSSGAEKLKAGIGDKMGLLISALGSFISGIALGFYLSWKMTLVMMITVPVLLAAMIISAKMISRASKSETYAYSTAGGLANEVISGIRTVMSFNAQPFEIHRYEKELKTARKLGIHKGVVLGVFAGLNVFLLFAAMAVAFWYGTTLVVKDEISPGTVFAVFWAVLVGTRRFGDAIPQMGVILGAKLAAADIFAVIDRVPDIDSSKMEGFTPEEITGRLSFTNVHFTYPARPTVKILDDVSYEVKL
;
A
#
# COMPACT_ATOMS: atom_id res chain seq x y z
N MET A 1 -25.85 5.43 -1.44
CA MET A 1 -27.34 5.50 -1.44
C MET A 1 -27.89 6.60 -2.34
N ARG A 2 -27.14 7.70 -2.59
CA ARG A 2 -27.55 8.77 -3.52
C ARG A 2 -27.43 8.42 -5.01
N GLN A 3 -26.61 7.44 -5.36
CA GLN A 3 -26.32 7.09 -6.77
C GLN A 3 -27.53 6.44 -7.45
N ASP A 4 -27.69 6.68 -8.76
CA ASP A 4 -28.79 6.16 -9.58
C ASP A 4 -28.62 4.67 -9.95
N MET A 5 -29.70 4.04 -10.40
CA MET A 5 -29.72 2.60 -10.69
C MET A 5 -28.80 2.22 -11.86
N SER A 6 -28.62 3.10 -12.85
CA SER A 6 -27.74 2.80 -13.99
C SER A 6 -26.29 2.64 -13.59
N TRP A 7 -25.84 3.42 -12.59
CA TRP A 7 -24.51 3.29 -12.02
C TRP A 7 -24.31 1.96 -11.28
N PHE A 8 -25.35 1.47 -10.60
CA PHE A 8 -25.31 0.16 -9.95
C PHE A 8 -25.34 -1.00 -10.96
N ASP A 9 -25.98 -0.81 -12.11
CA ASP A 9 -25.96 -1.82 -13.19
C ASP A 9 -24.57 -1.95 -13.84
N THR A 10 -23.75 -0.90 -13.82
CA THR A 10 -22.35 -0.95 -14.32
C THR A 10 -21.34 -1.37 -13.26
N GLN A 11 -21.64 -1.19 -11.98
CA GLN A 11 -20.72 -1.51 -10.87
C GLN A 11 -21.08 -2.84 -10.21
N GLN A 12 -20.09 -3.73 -10.06
CA GLN A 12 -20.30 -4.94 -9.28
C GLN A 12 -20.38 -4.62 -7.77
N VAL A 13 -21.58 -4.62 -7.20
CA VAL A 13 -21.89 -4.15 -5.84
C VAL A 13 -20.97 -4.76 -4.76
N GLY A 14 -20.66 -6.07 -4.85
CA GLY A 14 -19.74 -6.73 -3.90
C GLY A 14 -18.30 -6.20 -3.97
N SER A 15 -17.82 -5.89 -5.17
CA SER A 15 -16.49 -5.29 -5.35
C SER A 15 -16.42 -3.86 -4.81
N LEU A 16 -17.52 -3.10 -4.94
CA LEU A 16 -17.64 -1.74 -4.45
C LEU A 16 -17.57 -1.69 -2.92
N THR A 17 -18.34 -2.54 -2.22
CA THR A 17 -18.33 -2.59 -0.76
C THR A 17 -16.94 -2.94 -0.22
N ASN A 18 -16.26 -3.93 -0.81
CA ASN A 18 -14.89 -4.28 -0.44
C ASN A 18 -13.90 -3.16 -0.74
N ARG A 19 -14.03 -2.48 -1.89
CA ARG A 19 -13.18 -1.34 -2.24
C ARG A 19 -13.37 -0.16 -1.29
N MET A 20 -14.61 0.14 -0.91
CA MET A 20 -14.93 1.19 0.05
C MET A 20 -14.40 0.86 1.44
N SER A 21 -14.63 -0.36 1.94
CA SER A 21 -14.16 -0.79 3.26
C SER A 21 -12.63 -0.80 3.34
N SER A 22 -11.96 -1.48 2.40
CA SER A 22 -10.49 -1.53 2.35
C SER A 22 -9.86 -0.16 2.05
N GLY A 23 -10.54 0.68 1.28
CA GLY A 23 -10.12 2.06 1.01
C GLY A 23 -10.18 2.92 2.28
N ALA A 24 -11.25 2.78 3.07
CA ALA A 24 -11.39 3.49 4.35
C ALA A 24 -10.34 3.04 5.37
N GLU A 25 -10.01 1.74 5.42
CA GLU A 25 -8.90 1.25 6.26
C GLU A 25 -7.55 1.84 5.84
N LYS A 26 -7.26 1.88 4.54
CA LYS A 26 -6.03 2.51 4.00
C LYS A 26 -5.99 4.00 4.33
N LEU A 27 -7.11 4.69 4.19
CA LEU A 27 -7.25 6.12 4.54
C LEU A 27 -6.94 6.35 6.03
N LYS A 28 -7.57 5.57 6.90
CA LYS A 28 -7.35 5.61 8.36
C LYS A 28 -5.88 5.36 8.72
N ALA A 29 -5.26 4.36 8.11
CA ALA A 29 -3.85 4.04 8.34
C ALA A 29 -2.92 5.16 7.85
N GLY A 30 -3.21 5.77 6.70
CA GLY A 30 -2.39 6.85 6.14
C GLY A 30 -2.45 8.15 6.94
N ILE A 31 -3.65 8.57 7.35
CA ILE A 31 -3.88 9.84 8.08
C ILE A 31 -3.54 9.70 9.58
N GLY A 32 -3.57 8.48 10.11
CA GLY A 32 -3.32 8.19 11.52
C GLY A 32 -1.84 8.19 11.92
N ASP A 33 -1.38 7.06 12.45
CA ASP A 33 -0.06 6.91 13.07
C ASP A 33 1.11 7.12 12.09
N LYS A 34 0.93 6.77 10.81
CA LYS A 34 2.01 6.82 9.81
C LYS A 34 2.46 8.23 9.45
N MET A 35 1.51 9.17 9.39
CA MET A 35 1.83 10.58 9.13
C MET A 35 2.59 11.20 10.29
N GLY A 36 2.17 10.91 11.53
CA GLY A 36 2.88 11.34 12.73
C GLY A 36 4.31 10.80 12.81
N LEU A 37 4.49 9.51 12.49
CA LEU A 37 5.82 8.88 12.42
C LEU A 37 6.72 9.56 11.39
N LEU A 38 6.20 9.92 10.22
CA LEU A 38 6.96 10.60 9.18
C LEU A 38 7.38 12.01 9.58
N ILE A 39 6.47 12.80 10.16
CA ILE A 39 6.77 14.15 10.64
C ILE A 39 7.81 14.07 11.76
N SER A 40 7.64 13.14 12.71
CA SER A 40 8.59 12.92 13.81
C SER A 40 9.97 12.48 13.30
N ALA A 41 10.01 11.59 12.30
CA ALA A 41 11.26 11.13 11.69
C ALA A 41 11.99 12.25 10.93
N LEU A 42 11.27 13.05 10.15
CA LEU A 42 11.81 14.23 9.47
C LEU A 42 12.31 15.27 10.48
N GLY A 43 11.52 15.54 11.53
CA GLY A 43 11.91 16.45 12.60
C GLY A 43 13.18 15.99 13.32
N SER A 44 13.29 14.69 13.61
CA SER A 44 14.48 14.08 14.24
C SER A 44 15.71 14.13 13.35
N PHE A 45 15.53 13.99 12.04
CA PHE A 45 16.62 14.10 11.06
C PHE A 45 17.14 15.52 10.93
N ILE A 46 16.23 16.49 10.78
CA ILE A 46 16.56 17.92 10.68
C ILE A 46 17.20 18.39 11.99
N SER A 47 16.65 18.02 13.15
CA SER A 47 17.21 18.40 14.44
C SER A 47 18.58 17.77 14.69
N GLY A 48 18.78 16.50 14.29
CA GLY A 48 20.07 15.83 14.38
C GLY A 48 21.16 16.51 13.56
N ILE A 49 20.84 16.94 12.33
CA ILE A 49 21.76 17.69 11.47
C ILE A 49 22.01 19.11 12.01
N ALA A 50 20.96 19.81 12.45
CA ALA A 50 21.07 21.16 13.00
C ALA A 50 21.93 21.18 14.28
N LEU A 51 21.73 20.21 15.17
CA LEU A 51 22.55 20.01 16.36
C LEU A 51 24.00 19.70 15.98
N GLY A 52 24.20 18.90 14.93
CA GLY A 52 25.52 18.63 14.36
C GLY A 52 26.24 19.92 13.95
N PHE A 53 25.59 20.77 13.14
CA PHE A 53 26.18 22.02 12.69
C PHE A 53 26.44 23.01 13.82
N TYR A 54 25.56 23.06 14.83
CA TYR A 54 25.73 23.90 16.02
C TYR A 54 26.98 23.51 16.82
N LEU A 55 27.24 22.22 16.96
CA LEU A 55 28.36 21.69 17.73
C LEU A 55 29.69 21.71 16.96
N SER A 56 29.68 21.21 15.72
CA SER A 56 30.85 21.23 14.84
C SER A 56 30.44 21.07 13.38
N TRP A 57 30.65 22.13 12.61
CA TRP A 57 30.41 22.11 11.17
C TRP A 57 31.37 21.18 10.42
N LYS A 58 32.64 21.09 10.84
CA LYS A 58 33.66 20.23 10.19
C LYS A 58 33.32 18.74 10.30
N MET A 59 32.94 18.28 11.50
CA MET A 59 32.55 16.89 11.71
C MET A 59 31.23 16.56 10.99
N THR A 60 30.28 17.48 11.04
CA THR A 60 28.95 17.28 10.44
C THR A 60 29.02 17.14 8.92
N LEU A 61 29.93 17.86 8.25
CA LEU A 61 30.17 17.69 6.81
C LEU A 61 30.64 16.27 6.47
N VAL A 62 31.55 15.70 7.25
CA VAL A 62 32.01 14.32 7.05
C VAL A 62 30.87 13.32 7.26
N MET A 63 30.06 13.53 8.30
CA MET A 63 28.88 12.70 8.54
C MET A 63 27.83 12.85 7.42
N MET A 64 27.65 14.04 6.87
CA MET A 64 26.71 14.27 5.77
C MET A 64 27.08 13.48 4.50
N ILE A 65 28.36 13.15 4.30
CA ILE A 65 28.81 12.27 3.20
C ILE A 65 28.43 10.81 3.46
N THR A 66 28.41 10.36 4.73
CA THR A 66 28.05 8.97 5.07
C THR A 66 26.54 8.75 5.07
N VAL A 67 25.74 9.78 5.36
CA VAL A 67 24.26 9.74 5.32
C VAL A 67 23.69 9.17 4.01
N PRO A 68 24.00 9.69 2.80
CA PRO A 68 23.44 9.17 1.56
C PRO A 68 23.86 7.72 1.28
N VAL A 69 25.07 7.31 1.69
CA VAL A 69 25.55 5.93 1.55
C VAL A 69 24.72 4.98 2.42
N LEU A 70 24.47 5.35 3.68
CA LEU A 70 23.63 4.57 4.60
C LEU A 70 22.18 4.51 4.12
N LEU A 71 21.60 5.63 3.70
CA LEU A 71 20.23 5.68 3.19
C LEU A 71 20.07 4.86 1.91
N ALA A 72 21.01 4.96 0.97
CA ALA A 72 20.99 4.17 -0.26
C ALA A 72 21.05 2.67 0.05
N ALA A 73 21.91 2.26 0.98
CA ALA A 73 21.99 0.86 1.42
C ALA A 73 20.68 0.38 2.06
N MET A 74 20.05 1.18 2.92
CA MET A 74 18.76 0.85 3.53
C MET A 74 17.66 0.70 2.47
N ILE A 75 17.58 1.62 1.51
CA ILE A 75 16.58 1.59 0.42
C ILE A 75 16.77 0.37 -0.48
N ILE A 76 18.00 0.09 -0.90
CA ILE A 76 18.33 -1.06 -1.75
C ILE A 76 17.99 -2.37 -1.01
N SER A 77 18.39 -2.46 0.26
CA SER A 77 18.09 -3.61 1.11
C SER A 77 16.59 -3.84 1.24
N ALA A 78 15.82 -2.79 1.56
CA ALA A 78 14.36 -2.87 1.67
C ALA A 78 13.71 -3.33 0.35
N LYS A 79 14.18 -2.81 -0.79
CA LYS A 79 13.68 -3.18 -2.11
C LYS A 79 13.98 -4.64 -2.45
N MET A 80 15.19 -5.13 -2.15
CA MET A 80 15.60 -6.51 -2.42
C MET A 80 14.85 -7.50 -1.52
N ILE A 81 14.72 -7.18 -0.23
CA ILE A 81 13.93 -7.98 0.73
C ILE A 81 12.46 -8.02 0.30
N SER A 82 11.88 -6.88 -0.09
CA SER A 82 10.49 -6.81 -0.56
C SER A 82 10.28 -7.68 -1.81
N ARG A 83 11.21 -7.63 -2.78
CA ARG A 83 11.15 -8.48 -3.98
C ARG A 83 11.22 -9.97 -3.65
N ALA A 84 12.16 -10.38 -2.80
CA ALA A 84 12.29 -11.76 -2.36
C ALA A 84 11.05 -12.25 -1.61
N SER A 85 10.49 -11.41 -0.73
CA SER A 85 9.25 -11.72 0.00
C SER A 85 8.06 -11.88 -0.95
N LYS A 86 7.91 -11.01 -1.96
CA LYS A 86 6.84 -11.15 -2.96
C LYS A 86 6.94 -12.47 -3.73
N SER A 87 8.15 -12.86 -4.14
CA SER A 87 8.37 -14.11 -4.86
C SER A 87 8.03 -15.33 -4.00
N GLU A 88 8.40 -15.31 -2.72
CA GLU A 88 8.05 -16.37 -1.77
C GLU A 88 6.53 -16.44 -1.57
N THR A 89 5.86 -15.32 -1.28
CA THR A 89 4.41 -15.25 -1.11
C THR A 89 3.66 -15.76 -2.34
N TYR A 90 4.14 -15.44 -3.54
CA TYR A 90 3.56 -15.93 -4.79
C TYR A 90 3.63 -17.45 -4.93
N ALA A 91 4.79 -18.05 -4.61
CA ALA A 91 4.95 -19.50 -4.67
C ALA A 91 4.08 -20.22 -3.61
N TYR A 92 4.00 -19.67 -2.40
CA TYR A 92 3.08 -20.18 -1.38
C TYR A 92 1.61 -20.03 -1.77
N SER A 93 1.24 -18.93 -2.42
CA SER A 93 -0.12 -18.73 -2.94
C SER A 93 -0.48 -19.74 -4.02
N THR A 94 0.49 -20.14 -4.86
CA THR A 94 0.29 -21.16 -5.91
C THR A 94 0.05 -22.53 -5.27
N ALA A 95 0.88 -22.92 -4.32
CA ALA A 95 0.71 -24.16 -3.56
C ALA A 95 -0.63 -24.15 -2.78
N GLY A 96 -0.97 -23.03 -2.14
CA GLY A 96 -2.23 -22.87 -1.41
C GLY A 96 -3.46 -22.93 -2.33
N GLY A 97 -3.37 -22.36 -3.53
CA GLY A 97 -4.41 -22.46 -4.55
C GLY A 97 -4.65 -23.90 -4.99
N LEU A 98 -3.59 -24.66 -5.21
CA LEU A 98 -3.64 -26.08 -5.50
C LEU A 98 -4.29 -26.87 -4.36
N ALA A 99 -3.87 -26.65 -3.11
CA ALA A 99 -4.47 -27.32 -1.96
C ALA A 99 -5.98 -27.01 -1.85
N ASN A 100 -6.37 -25.75 -2.12
CA ASN A 100 -7.76 -25.34 -2.10
C ASN A 100 -8.59 -26.01 -3.20
N GLU A 101 -8.03 -26.17 -4.41
CA GLU A 101 -8.66 -26.93 -5.51
C GLU A 101 -8.95 -28.38 -5.09
N VAL A 102 -7.94 -29.07 -4.52
CA VAL A 102 -8.05 -30.47 -4.10
C VAL A 102 -9.05 -30.63 -2.96
N ILE A 103 -9.03 -29.74 -1.96
CA ILE A 103 -9.96 -29.79 -0.82
C ILE A 103 -11.39 -29.48 -1.28
N SER A 104 -11.57 -28.48 -2.15
CA SER A 104 -12.89 -28.15 -2.71
C SER A 104 -13.45 -29.30 -3.56
N GLY A 105 -12.57 -30.02 -4.26
CA GLY A 105 -12.89 -31.17 -5.11
C GLY A 105 -12.79 -32.53 -4.42
N ILE A 106 -12.76 -32.59 -3.09
CA ILE A 106 -12.35 -33.81 -2.35
C ILE A 106 -13.18 -35.05 -2.70
N ARG A 107 -14.48 -34.90 -2.99
CA ARG A 107 -15.33 -36.02 -3.40
C ARG A 107 -14.81 -36.66 -4.69
N THR A 108 -14.46 -35.86 -5.68
CA THR A 108 -13.91 -36.33 -6.96
C THR A 108 -12.57 -37.01 -6.76
N VAL A 109 -11.66 -36.40 -5.99
CA VAL A 109 -10.34 -36.96 -5.71
C VAL A 109 -10.44 -38.33 -5.03
N MET A 110 -11.37 -38.46 -4.06
CA MET A 110 -11.65 -39.74 -3.38
C MET A 110 -12.29 -40.76 -4.33
N SER A 111 -13.23 -40.35 -5.19
CA SER A 111 -13.88 -41.26 -6.16
C SER A 111 -12.90 -41.86 -7.16
N PHE A 112 -11.85 -41.14 -7.54
CA PHE A 112 -10.80 -41.62 -8.44
C PHE A 112 -9.57 -42.20 -7.70
N ASN A 113 -9.58 -42.25 -6.37
CA ASN A 113 -8.44 -42.66 -5.53
C ASN A 113 -7.12 -41.95 -5.91
N ALA A 114 -7.22 -40.65 -6.24
CA ALA A 114 -6.13 -39.82 -6.77
C ALA A 114 -5.35 -39.06 -5.69
N GLN A 115 -5.56 -39.35 -4.41
CA GLN A 115 -4.87 -38.70 -3.29
C GLN A 115 -3.33 -38.72 -3.42
N PRO A 116 -2.67 -39.85 -3.73
CA PRO A 116 -1.20 -39.87 -3.84
C PRO A 116 -0.69 -38.99 -5.01
N PHE A 117 -1.45 -38.89 -6.10
CA PHE A 117 -1.13 -38.02 -7.22
C PHE A 117 -1.18 -36.54 -6.82
N GLU A 118 -2.24 -36.13 -6.14
CA GLU A 118 -2.40 -34.74 -5.68
C GLU A 118 -1.39 -34.35 -4.60
N ILE A 119 -1.05 -35.27 -3.69
CA ILE A 119 0.03 -35.07 -2.71
C ILE A 119 1.37 -34.81 -3.41
N HIS A 120 1.69 -35.59 -4.45
CA HIS A 120 2.91 -35.40 -5.22
C HIS A 120 2.93 -34.06 -5.96
N ARG A 121 1.77 -33.66 -6.54
CA ARG A 121 1.60 -32.34 -7.17
C ARG A 121 1.86 -31.21 -6.17
N TYR A 122 1.32 -31.32 -4.96
CA TYR A 122 1.54 -30.35 -3.89
C TYR A 122 2.99 -30.31 -3.38
N GLU A 123 3.64 -31.47 -3.24
CA GLU A 123 5.06 -31.55 -2.84
C GLU A 123 5.99 -30.84 -3.84
N LYS A 124 5.68 -30.94 -5.14
CA LYS A 124 6.44 -30.26 -6.20
C LYS A 124 6.36 -28.73 -6.05
N GLU A 125 5.18 -28.19 -5.79
CA GLU A 125 4.99 -26.75 -5.56
C GLU A 125 5.68 -26.28 -4.27
N LEU A 126 5.62 -27.09 -3.20
CA LEU A 126 6.32 -26.82 -1.96
C LEU A 126 7.84 -26.80 -2.11
N LYS A 127 8.43 -27.63 -2.98
CA LYS A 127 9.88 -27.58 -3.26
C LYS A 127 10.28 -26.24 -3.88
N THR A 128 9.47 -25.70 -4.79
CA THR A 128 9.68 -24.37 -5.37
C THR A 128 9.56 -23.28 -4.31
N ALA A 129 8.51 -23.31 -3.49
CA ALA A 129 8.32 -22.36 -2.38
C ALA A 129 9.49 -22.39 -1.40
N ARG A 130 9.96 -23.59 -1.02
CA ARG A 130 11.14 -23.79 -0.15
C ARG A 130 12.40 -23.18 -0.74
N LYS A 131 12.67 -23.38 -2.03
CA LYS A 131 13.85 -22.81 -2.71
C LYS A 131 13.82 -21.27 -2.65
N LEU A 132 12.66 -20.67 -2.87
CA LEU A 132 12.48 -19.22 -2.79
C LEU A 132 12.59 -18.70 -1.35
N GLY A 133 12.08 -19.43 -0.37
CA GLY A 133 12.26 -19.11 1.06
C GLY A 133 13.74 -19.14 1.48
N ILE A 134 14.51 -20.14 1.03
CA ILE A 134 15.96 -20.20 1.27
C ILE A 134 16.66 -19.01 0.61
N HIS A 135 16.32 -18.69 -0.64
CA HIS A 135 16.88 -17.54 -1.34
C HIS A 135 16.57 -16.22 -0.61
N LYS A 136 15.34 -16.04 -0.13
CA LYS A 136 14.95 -14.90 0.71
C LYS A 136 15.79 -14.83 1.98
N GLY A 137 16.02 -15.96 2.65
CA GLY A 137 16.88 -16.05 3.84
C GLY A 137 18.30 -15.56 3.56
N VAL A 138 18.89 -15.97 2.44
CA VAL A 138 20.22 -15.50 2.01
C VAL A 138 20.22 -14.00 1.73
N VAL A 139 19.22 -13.50 0.98
CA VAL A 139 19.08 -12.07 0.69
C VAL A 139 18.96 -11.26 1.99
N LEU A 140 18.10 -11.69 2.92
CA LEU A 140 17.96 -11.05 4.24
C LEU A 140 19.29 -11.03 4.99
N GLY A 141 20.00 -12.15 5.07
CA GLY A 141 21.28 -12.24 5.77
C GLY A 141 22.36 -11.34 5.17
N VAL A 142 22.53 -11.36 3.85
CA VAL A 142 23.55 -10.54 3.15
C VAL A 142 23.27 -9.05 3.32
N PHE A 143 22.03 -8.60 3.11
CA PHE A 143 21.70 -7.18 3.23
C PHE A 143 21.67 -6.72 4.69
N ALA A 144 21.23 -7.55 5.64
CA ALA A 144 21.34 -7.22 7.07
C ALA A 144 22.80 -7.06 7.50
N GLY A 145 23.68 -7.99 7.08
CA GLY A 145 25.11 -7.92 7.32
C GLY A 145 25.75 -6.68 6.68
N LEU A 146 25.37 -6.36 5.43
CA LEU A 146 25.86 -5.17 4.72
C LEU A 146 25.49 -3.86 5.45
N ASN A 147 24.27 -3.73 5.96
CA ASN A 147 23.85 -2.54 6.72
C ASN A 147 24.65 -2.40 8.02
N VAL A 148 24.89 -3.50 8.74
CA VAL A 148 25.71 -3.49 9.97
C VAL A 148 27.18 -3.17 9.65
N PHE A 149 27.72 -3.71 8.57
CA PHE A 149 29.07 -3.40 8.12
C PHE A 149 29.24 -1.91 7.77
N LEU A 150 28.31 -1.35 6.99
CA LEU A 150 28.35 0.07 6.62
C LEU A 150 28.20 1.00 7.84
N LEU A 151 27.41 0.58 8.84
CA LEU A 151 27.30 1.29 10.12
C LEU A 151 28.65 1.37 10.85
N PHE A 152 29.35 0.24 10.97
CA PHE A 152 30.67 0.21 11.61
C PHE A 152 31.74 0.93 10.79
N ALA A 153 31.68 0.85 9.46
CA ALA A 153 32.57 1.61 8.59
C ALA A 153 32.35 3.12 8.74
N ALA A 154 31.09 3.58 8.79
CA ALA A 154 30.77 4.98 9.05
C ALA A 154 31.26 5.42 10.44
N MET A 155 31.11 4.57 11.46
CA MET A 155 31.65 4.83 12.81
C MET A 155 33.17 4.94 12.80
N ALA A 156 33.88 4.07 12.09
CA ALA A 156 35.33 4.10 11.99
C ALA A 156 35.82 5.41 11.33
N VAL A 157 35.20 5.83 10.22
CA VAL A 157 35.54 7.10 9.55
C VAL A 157 35.22 8.31 10.42
N ALA A 158 34.06 8.31 11.07
CA ALA A 158 33.62 9.41 11.94
C ALA A 158 34.55 9.58 13.14
N PHE A 159 34.97 8.49 13.78
CA PHE A 159 35.89 8.55 14.92
C PHE A 159 37.33 8.79 14.50
N TRP A 160 37.79 8.26 13.37
CA TRP A 160 39.13 8.58 12.86
C TRP A 160 39.26 10.08 12.57
N TYR A 161 38.27 10.67 11.89
CA TYR A 161 38.27 12.12 11.68
C TYR A 161 38.06 12.88 12.99
N GLY A 162 37.12 12.43 13.83
CA GLY A 162 36.83 13.04 15.13
C GLY A 162 38.05 13.11 16.05
N THR A 163 38.85 12.04 16.13
CA THR A 163 40.08 12.04 16.95
C THR A 163 41.11 13.03 16.40
N THR A 164 41.25 13.18 15.08
CA THR A 164 42.16 14.20 14.52
C THR A 164 41.74 15.63 14.86
N LEU A 165 40.45 15.90 15.07
CA LEU A 165 39.96 17.23 15.48
C LEU A 165 40.11 17.45 16.99
N VAL A 166 39.96 16.38 17.78
CA VAL A 166 40.24 16.41 19.22
C VAL A 166 41.72 16.67 19.49
N VAL A 167 42.62 16.01 18.75
CA VAL A 167 44.08 16.22 18.90
C VAL A 167 44.52 17.63 18.49
N LYS A 168 43.74 18.31 17.64
CA LYS A 168 43.96 19.71 17.27
C LYS A 168 43.34 20.72 18.25
N ASP A 169 42.80 20.25 19.38
CA ASP A 169 42.07 21.04 20.38
C ASP A 169 40.90 21.86 19.80
N GLU A 170 40.35 21.46 18.65
CA GLU A 170 39.21 22.16 18.03
C GLU A 170 37.87 21.74 18.66
N ILE A 171 37.77 20.52 19.17
CA ILE A 171 36.53 19.93 19.66
C ILE A 171 36.80 19.01 20.87
N SER A 172 35.91 19.03 21.86
CA SER A 172 35.89 18.02 22.94
C SER A 172 35.48 16.62 22.44
N PRO A 173 36.04 15.54 23.01
CA PRO A 173 35.59 14.17 22.73
C PRO A 173 34.08 13.97 22.90
N GLY A 174 33.47 14.62 23.90
CA GLY A 174 32.03 14.50 24.15
C GLY A 174 31.19 15.02 22.98
N THR A 175 31.64 16.08 22.33
CA THR A 175 30.99 16.65 21.15
C THR A 175 31.05 15.70 19.96
N VAL A 176 32.15 14.96 19.80
CA VAL A 176 32.29 13.95 18.73
C VAL A 176 31.21 12.88 18.87
N PHE A 177 31.03 12.32 20.06
CA PHE A 177 29.96 11.35 20.31
C PHE A 177 28.56 11.94 20.14
N ALA A 178 28.35 13.18 20.60
CA ALA A 178 27.06 13.86 20.47
C ALA A 178 26.66 14.07 19.00
N VAL A 179 27.57 14.58 18.16
CA VAL A 179 27.33 14.78 16.72
C VAL A 179 27.11 13.43 16.02
N PHE A 180 27.93 12.42 16.32
CA PHE A 180 27.80 11.09 15.73
C PHE A 180 26.42 10.48 16.00
N TRP A 181 26.01 10.42 17.27
CA TRP A 181 24.72 9.84 17.64
C TRP A 181 23.54 10.68 17.15
N ALA A 182 23.63 12.01 17.19
CA ALA A 182 22.58 12.88 16.69
C ALA A 182 22.30 12.66 15.20
N VAL A 183 23.34 12.64 14.36
CA VAL A 183 23.19 12.41 12.92
C VAL A 183 22.78 10.97 12.61
N LEU A 184 23.35 9.99 13.32
CA LEU A 184 23.05 8.57 13.09
C LEU A 184 21.59 8.23 13.45
N VAL A 185 21.11 8.66 14.63
CA VAL A 185 19.73 8.40 15.06
C VAL A 185 18.76 9.12 14.13
N GLY A 186 19.03 10.37 13.77
CA GLY A 186 18.22 11.11 12.80
C GLY A 186 18.12 10.38 11.46
N THR A 187 19.26 9.94 10.92
CA THR A 187 19.33 9.22 9.63
C THR A 187 18.58 7.90 9.67
N ARG A 188 18.72 7.13 10.76
CA ARG A 188 18.01 5.87 10.94
C ARG A 188 16.50 6.07 11.03
N ARG A 189 16.04 7.04 11.82
CA ARG A 189 14.61 7.37 11.94
C ARG A 189 14.03 7.79 10.60
N PHE A 190 14.77 8.58 9.83
CA PHE A 190 14.37 8.93 8.48
C PHE A 190 14.30 7.70 7.56
N GLY A 191 15.33 6.85 7.57
CA GLY A 191 15.36 5.60 6.80
C GLY A 191 14.19 4.66 7.09
N ASP A 192 13.86 4.46 8.37
CA ASP A 192 12.74 3.62 8.81
C ASP A 192 11.37 4.21 8.44
N ALA A 193 11.29 5.53 8.22
CA ALA A 193 10.07 6.21 7.81
C ALA A 193 9.83 6.19 6.30
N ILE A 194 10.84 5.91 5.47
CA ILE A 194 10.71 5.87 3.99
C ILE A 194 9.55 4.96 3.53
N PRO A 195 9.39 3.72 4.04
CA PRO A 195 8.27 2.85 3.64
C PRO A 195 6.89 3.43 3.97
N GLN A 196 6.79 4.27 5.01
CA GLN A 196 5.52 4.88 5.42
C GLN A 196 5.03 5.90 4.39
N MET A 197 5.93 6.49 3.59
CA MET A 197 5.54 7.36 2.49
C MET A 197 4.69 6.61 1.46
N GLY A 198 5.00 5.34 1.19
CA GLY A 198 4.21 4.47 0.32
C GLY A 198 2.80 4.21 0.86
N VAL A 199 2.65 4.10 2.19
CA VAL A 199 1.35 3.93 2.84
C VAL A 199 0.49 5.19 2.70
N ILE A 200 1.08 6.38 2.90
CA ILE A 200 0.39 7.66 2.69
C ILE A 200 -0.03 7.83 1.23
N LEU A 201 0.84 7.49 0.27
CA LEU A 201 0.49 7.51 -1.15
C LEU A 201 -0.66 6.55 -1.46
N GLY A 202 -0.63 5.34 -0.91
CA GLY A 202 -1.72 4.37 -1.03
C GLY A 202 -3.04 4.88 -0.44
N ALA A 203 -2.97 5.59 0.69
CA ALA A 203 -4.13 6.24 1.31
C ALA A 203 -4.70 7.36 0.43
N LYS A 204 -3.85 8.19 -0.19
CA LYS A 204 -4.27 9.24 -1.13
C LYS A 204 -4.98 8.65 -2.35
N LEU A 205 -4.45 7.55 -2.91
CA LEU A 205 -5.08 6.87 -4.03
C LEU A 205 -6.45 6.28 -3.64
N ALA A 206 -6.53 5.62 -2.48
CA ALA A 206 -7.79 5.11 -1.95
C ALA A 206 -8.81 6.23 -1.68
N ALA A 207 -8.34 7.39 -1.19
CA ALA A 207 -9.17 8.57 -0.99
C ALA A 207 -9.77 9.03 -2.32
N ALA A 208 -8.95 9.13 -3.38
CA ALA A 208 -9.42 9.56 -4.70
C ALA A 208 -10.55 8.67 -5.23
N ASP A 209 -10.44 7.35 -5.09
CA ASP A 209 -11.48 6.40 -5.50
C ASP A 209 -12.78 6.57 -4.69
N ILE A 210 -12.67 6.84 -3.39
CA ILE A 210 -13.82 7.05 -2.50
C ILE A 210 -14.49 8.39 -2.83
N PHE A 211 -13.72 9.47 -2.89
CA PHE A 211 -14.21 10.81 -3.21
C PHE A 211 -14.81 10.87 -4.61
N ALA A 212 -14.27 10.12 -5.59
CA ALA A 212 -14.88 10.02 -6.91
C ALA A 212 -16.32 9.46 -6.89
N VAL A 213 -16.67 8.62 -5.90
CA VAL A 213 -18.06 8.11 -5.74
C VAL A 213 -18.90 9.05 -4.87
N ILE A 214 -18.31 9.73 -3.90
CA ILE A 214 -19.01 10.70 -3.04
C ILE A 214 -19.40 11.95 -3.84
N ASP A 215 -18.48 12.47 -4.64
CA ASP A 215 -18.62 13.72 -5.40
C ASP A 215 -19.36 13.51 -6.73
N ARG A 216 -19.62 12.25 -7.13
CA ARG A 216 -20.43 11.96 -8.31
C ARG A 216 -21.85 12.48 -8.11
N VAL A 217 -22.27 13.38 -9.00
CA VAL A 217 -23.66 13.83 -9.13
C VAL A 217 -24.40 12.87 -10.07
N PRO A 218 -25.44 12.16 -9.60
CA PRO A 218 -26.25 11.29 -10.44
C PRO A 218 -27.20 12.10 -11.33
N ASP A 219 -27.50 11.59 -12.52
CA ASP A 219 -28.44 12.22 -13.45
C ASP A 219 -29.87 12.24 -12.88
N ILE A 220 -30.23 11.16 -12.17
CA ILE A 220 -31.49 11.03 -11.42
C ILE A 220 -31.13 11.03 -9.93
N ASP A 221 -31.24 12.19 -9.29
CA ASP A 221 -30.89 12.38 -7.88
C ASP A 221 -32.12 12.22 -6.98
N SER A 222 -32.20 11.08 -6.29
CA SER A 222 -33.29 10.78 -5.34
C SER A 222 -33.25 11.65 -4.08
N SER A 223 -32.16 12.37 -3.82
CA SER A 223 -32.03 13.24 -2.65
C SER A 223 -32.46 14.69 -2.90
N LYS A 224 -32.68 15.08 -4.15
CA LYS A 224 -33.20 16.41 -4.49
C LYS A 224 -34.71 16.44 -4.30
N MET A 225 -35.21 17.45 -3.58
CA MET A 225 -36.64 17.77 -3.51
C MET A 225 -37.07 18.71 -4.66
N GLU A 226 -36.46 18.57 -5.82
CA GLU A 226 -36.79 19.34 -7.01
C GLU A 226 -37.78 18.54 -7.84
N GLY A 227 -38.92 19.14 -8.16
CA GLY A 227 -39.97 18.49 -8.94
C GLY A 227 -41.35 19.03 -8.62
N PHE A 228 -42.33 18.61 -9.41
CA PHE A 228 -43.73 18.91 -9.16
C PHE A 228 -44.30 17.86 -8.21
N THR A 229 -44.80 18.29 -7.06
CA THR A 229 -45.56 17.48 -6.11
C THR A 229 -47.05 17.73 -6.28
N PRO A 230 -47.80 16.85 -6.98
CA PRO A 230 -49.25 17.01 -7.14
C PRO A 230 -49.98 16.87 -5.81
N GLU A 231 -50.99 17.72 -5.57
CA GLU A 231 -51.86 17.66 -4.39
C GLU A 231 -52.84 16.47 -4.46
N GLU A 232 -53.29 16.12 -5.66
CA GLU A 232 -54.18 14.98 -5.92
C GLU A 232 -53.66 14.12 -7.08
N ILE A 233 -53.73 12.79 -6.93
CA ILE A 233 -53.27 11.82 -7.93
C ILE A 233 -54.47 10.96 -8.35
N THR A 234 -54.89 11.10 -9.62
CA THR A 234 -56.05 10.37 -10.20
C THR A 234 -55.69 8.97 -10.73
N GLY A 235 -54.41 8.61 -10.78
CA GLY A 235 -53.93 7.26 -11.13
C GLY A 235 -53.85 6.93 -12.63
N ARG A 236 -54.14 7.86 -13.55
CA ARG A 236 -54.00 7.61 -15.00
C ARG A 236 -52.50 7.52 -15.38
N LEU A 237 -52.10 6.43 -16.02
CA LEU A 237 -50.74 6.19 -16.49
C LEU A 237 -50.74 6.03 -18.02
N SER A 238 -49.90 6.79 -18.71
CA SER A 238 -49.74 6.72 -20.17
C SER A 238 -48.27 6.63 -20.57
N PHE A 239 -47.95 5.65 -21.41
CA PHE A 239 -46.67 5.50 -22.09
C PHE A 239 -46.85 5.88 -23.56
N THR A 240 -45.96 6.73 -24.08
CA THR A 240 -46.04 7.21 -25.47
C THR A 240 -44.67 7.06 -26.12
N ASN A 241 -44.60 6.22 -27.16
CA ASN A 241 -43.41 5.98 -27.99
C ASN A 241 -42.14 5.73 -27.16
N VAL A 242 -42.25 4.86 -26.16
CA VAL A 242 -41.15 4.60 -25.23
C VAL A 242 -40.14 3.68 -25.89
N HIS A 243 -38.89 4.14 -25.98
CA HIS A 243 -37.74 3.33 -26.33
C HIS A 243 -36.81 3.22 -25.12
N PHE A 244 -36.33 2.02 -24.82
CA PHE A 244 -35.48 1.80 -23.65
C PHE A 244 -34.41 0.74 -23.91
N THR A 245 -33.21 1.03 -23.40
CA THR A 245 -32.03 0.17 -23.46
C THR A 245 -31.30 0.27 -22.12
N TYR A 246 -30.92 -0.87 -21.53
CA TYR A 246 -30.12 -0.88 -20.31
C TYR A 246 -28.69 -0.39 -20.57
N PRO A 247 -28.14 0.51 -19.73
CA PRO A 247 -26.76 1.00 -19.87
C PRO A 247 -25.69 -0.09 -19.80
N ALA A 248 -25.95 -1.16 -19.02
CA ALA A 248 -25.06 -2.32 -18.95
C ALA A 248 -25.00 -3.15 -20.26
N ARG A 249 -25.98 -2.98 -21.17
CA ARG A 249 -26.07 -3.70 -22.47
C ARG A 249 -26.58 -2.76 -23.56
N PRO A 250 -25.78 -1.77 -24.00
CA PRO A 250 -26.23 -0.73 -24.92
C PRO A 250 -26.61 -1.25 -26.31
N THR A 251 -26.17 -2.47 -26.67
CA THR A 251 -26.43 -3.11 -27.96
C THR A 251 -27.79 -3.81 -28.04
N VAL A 252 -28.48 -4.02 -26.92
CA VAL A 252 -29.75 -4.76 -26.88
C VAL A 252 -30.88 -3.82 -26.51
N LYS A 253 -31.70 -3.45 -27.50
CA LYS A 253 -32.92 -2.66 -27.30
C LYS A 253 -33.99 -3.53 -26.65
N ILE A 254 -34.56 -3.09 -25.52
CA ILE A 254 -35.55 -3.86 -24.75
C ILE A 254 -36.97 -3.41 -25.07
N LEU A 255 -37.22 -2.10 -25.06
CA LEU A 255 -38.49 -1.52 -25.49
C LEU A 255 -38.27 -0.79 -26.80
N ASP A 256 -39.11 -1.08 -27.78
CA ASP A 256 -39.10 -0.44 -29.09
C ASP A 256 -40.50 0.04 -29.47
N ASP A 257 -40.69 1.36 -29.44
CA ASP A 257 -41.91 2.06 -29.83
C ASP A 257 -43.16 1.58 -29.08
N VAL A 258 -43.05 1.44 -27.76
CA VAL A 258 -44.15 0.96 -26.91
C VAL A 258 -45.04 2.13 -26.48
N SER A 259 -46.32 2.06 -26.83
CA SER A 259 -47.36 3.00 -26.40
C SER A 259 -48.51 2.25 -25.75
N TYR A 260 -48.90 2.65 -24.54
CA TYR A 260 -49.94 1.98 -23.76
C TYR A 260 -50.59 2.95 -22.77
N GLU A 261 -51.91 2.85 -22.57
CA GLU A 261 -52.66 3.67 -21.61
C GLU A 261 -53.37 2.76 -20.60
N VAL A 262 -53.14 3.01 -19.32
CA VAL A 262 -53.85 2.35 -18.22
C VAL A 262 -54.83 3.35 -17.61
N LYS A 263 -56.10 2.96 -17.61
CA LYS A 263 -57.18 3.65 -16.90
C LYS A 263 -57.49 2.86 -15.64
N LEU A 264 -57.37 3.52 -14.48
CA LEU A 264 -57.79 3.02 -13.17
C LEU A 264 -59.29 3.27 -12.98
#